data_AF-A0A8X7TKY4-F1
#
_entry.id   AF-A0A8X7TKY4-F1
#
_cell.length_a   1.000
_cell.length_b   1.000
_cell.length_c   1.000
_cell.angle_alpha   90.00
_cell.angle_beta   90.00
_cell.angle_gamma   90.00
#
_symmetry.space_group_name_H-M   'P 1'
#
loop_
_entity.id
_entity.type
_entity.pdbx_description
1 polymer ?
#
loop_
_entity_poly.entity_id
_entity_poly.type
_entity_poly.pdbx_seq_one_letter_code
_entity_poly.pdbx_strand_id
1 'polypeptide(L)'
;MPLARGTAVTGFVVLLGLMLAANMEFTESIPKGLQMDWEAILNLELGSFVGSVKSWLYPSLKFNTLWRDHPEVSSAFSTTGSVVAALSSYND
;
A
#
# COMPACT_ATOMS: atom_id res chain seq x y z
N MET A 1 -9.04 -11.78 16.48
CA MET A 1 -8.35 -11.85 15.17
C MET A 1 -9.22 -11.08 14.19
N PRO A 2 -8.78 -10.04 13.48
CA PRO A 2 -9.70 -9.36 12.58
C PRO A 2 -9.82 -10.21 11.30
N LEU A 3 -10.59 -11.30 11.40
CA LEU A 3 -11.20 -12.06 10.30
C LEU A 3 -12.38 -11.27 9.68
N ALA A 4 -12.44 -9.96 9.91
CA ALA A 4 -13.38 -9.09 9.22
C ALA A 4 -12.98 -9.04 7.74
N ARG A 5 -13.95 -9.22 6.85
CA ARG A 5 -13.76 -9.21 5.41
C ARG A 5 -12.95 -7.97 5.00
N GLY A 6 -11.80 -8.18 4.36
CA GLY A 6 -10.98 -7.09 3.82
C GLY A 6 -9.75 -6.68 4.63
N THR A 7 -9.46 -7.28 5.78
CA THR A 7 -8.25 -6.92 6.58
C THR A 7 -6.93 -7.19 5.86
N ALA A 8 -6.86 -8.26 5.05
CA ALA A 8 -5.72 -8.52 4.17
C ALA A 8 -5.51 -7.37 3.15
N VAL A 9 -6.61 -6.89 2.55
CA VAL A 9 -6.58 -5.76 1.60
C VAL A 9 -6.16 -4.49 2.31
N THR A 10 -6.74 -4.18 3.48
CA THR A 10 -6.37 -2.99 4.27
C THR A 10 -4.90 -3.01 4.64
N GLY A 11 -4.37 -4.15 5.12
CA GLY A 11 -2.95 -4.28 5.45
C GLY A 11 -2.04 -4.05 4.25
N PHE A 12 -2.40 -4.61 3.09
CA PHE A 12 -1.64 -4.41 1.86
C PHE A 12 -1.69 -2.97 1.36
N VAL A 13 -2.87 -2.33 1.35
CA VAL A 13 -3.03 -0.92 0.94
C VAL A 13 -2.23 0.02 1.86
N VAL A 14 -2.21 -0.23 3.17
CA VAL A 14 -1.40 0.54 4.11
C VAL A 14 0.10 0.38 3.83
N LEU A 15 0.56 -0.84 3.53
CA LEU A 15 1.96 -1.08 3.14
C LEU A 15 2.32 -0.31 1.86
N LEU A 16 1.47 -0.37 0.83
CA LEU A 16 1.67 0.39 -0.40
C LEU A 16 1.70 1.91 -0.14
N GLY A 17 0.82 2.41 0.72
CA GLY A 17 0.82 3.82 1.12
C GLY A 17 2.12 4.26 1.81
N LEU A 18 2.69 3.41 2.67
CA LEU A 18 3.99 3.66 3.28
C LEU A 18 5.13 3.69 2.25
N MET A 19 5.10 2.78 1.28
CA MET A 19 6.08 2.77 0.18
C MET A 19 5.95 4.03 -0.69
N LEU A 20 4.72 4.42 -1.01
CA LEU A 20 4.44 5.64 -1.75
C LEU A 20 4.96 6.89 -1.03
N ALA A 21 4.77 6.97 0.29
CA ALA A 21 5.32 8.04 1.12
C ALA A 21 6.86 8.08 1.09
N ALA A 22 7.51 6.93 0.86
CA ALA A 22 8.95 6.83 0.65
C ALA A 22 9.39 7.08 -0.80
N ASN A 23 8.51 7.56 -1.69
CA ASN A 23 8.71 7.71 -3.14
C ASN A 23 8.96 6.37 -3.88
N MET A 24 8.51 5.26 -3.30
CA MET A 24 8.58 3.93 -3.91
C MET A 24 7.20 3.57 -4.46
N GLU A 25 7.08 3.60 -5.78
CA GLU A 25 5.88 3.21 -6.51
C GLU A 25 5.90 1.70 -6.79
N PHE A 26 4.81 1.01 -6.46
CA PHE A 26 4.61 -0.38 -6.81
C PHE A 26 3.98 -0.48 -8.20
N THR A 27 4.67 -1.09 -9.17
CA THR A 27 4.26 -1.07 -10.58
C THR A 27 3.73 -2.40 -11.12
N GLU A 28 3.81 -3.49 -10.35
CA GLU A 28 3.41 -4.81 -10.82
C GLU A 28 2.20 -5.36 -10.06
N SER A 29 1.86 -6.62 -10.30
CA SER A 29 0.81 -7.34 -9.60
C SER A 29 1.40 -8.36 -8.64
N ILE A 30 0.66 -8.71 -7.59
CA ILE A 30 1.02 -9.82 -6.70
C ILE A 30 1.15 -11.12 -7.54
N PRO A 31 2.25 -11.88 -7.39
CA PRO A 31 2.44 -13.15 -8.10
C PRO A 31 1.28 -14.12 -7.91
N LYS A 32 0.94 -14.87 -8.97
CA LYS A 32 -0.12 -15.89 -8.89
C LYS A 32 0.26 -16.96 -7.85
N GLY A 33 -0.71 -17.30 -6.99
CA GLY A 33 -0.53 -18.31 -5.94
C GLY A 33 0.12 -17.78 -4.66
N LEU A 34 0.44 -16.49 -4.59
CA LEU A 34 0.95 -15.86 -3.37
C LEU A 34 -0.15 -15.06 -2.66
N GLN A 35 -0.31 -15.28 -1.36
CA GLN A 35 -1.15 -14.47 -0.49
C GLN A 35 -0.30 -13.89 0.65
N MET A 36 -0.15 -12.56 0.65
CA MET A 36 0.74 -11.84 1.57
C MET A 36 0.31 -12.00 3.04
N ASP A 37 -0.99 -12.09 3.29
CA ASP A 37 -1.57 -12.33 4.61
C ASP A 37 -1.26 -13.74 5.13
N TRP A 38 -1.28 -14.78 4.28
CA TRP A 38 -0.87 -16.13 4.68
C TRP A 38 0.62 -16.20 5.00
N GLU A 39 1.47 -15.55 4.20
CA GLU A 39 2.90 -15.45 4.52
C GLU A 39 3.12 -14.73 5.86
N ALA A 40 2.35 -13.68 6.16
CA ALA A 40 2.48 -12.96 7.44
C ALA A 40 1.98 -13.78 8.65
N ILE A 41 0.96 -14.63 8.46
CA ILE A 41 0.37 -15.45 9.54
C ILE A 41 1.18 -16.73 9.79
N LEU A 42 1.67 -17.36 8.73
CA LEU A 42 2.33 -18.67 8.80
C LEU A 42 3.81 -18.58 9.13
N ASN A 43 4.48 -17.47 8.77
CA ASN A 43 5.88 -17.28 9.10
C ASN A 43 6.02 -16.74 10.53
N LEU A 44 6.51 -17.59 11.43
CA LEU A 44 6.80 -17.25 12.83
C LEU A 44 7.96 -16.25 12.97
N GLU A 45 8.90 -16.27 12.03
CA GLU A 45 10.08 -15.43 12.03
C GLU A 45 9.98 -14.30 11.01
N LEU A 46 10.27 -13.07 11.46
CA LEU A 46 10.24 -11.88 10.61
C LEU A 46 11.18 -12.02 9.40
N GLY A 47 12.36 -12.61 9.59
CA GLY A 47 13.33 -12.81 8.51
C GLY A 47 12.80 -13.73 7.40
N SER A 48 12.03 -14.75 7.76
CA SER A 48 11.40 -15.68 6.82
C SER A 48 10.33 -14.98 5.99
N PHE A 49 9.45 -14.21 6.65
CA PHE A 49 8.44 -13.38 5.97
C PHE A 49 9.08 -12.35 5.01
N VAL A 50 10.07 -11.60 5.49
CA VAL A 50 10.77 -10.61 4.66
C VAL A 50 11.47 -11.29 3.49
N GLY A 51 12.06 -12.48 3.68
CA GLY A 51 12.66 -13.27 2.61
C GLY A 51 11.65 -13.64 1.51
N SER A 52 10.48 -14.18 1.89
CA SER A 52 9.40 -14.54 0.97
C SER A 52 8.89 -13.32 0.20
N VAL A 53 8.72 -12.18 0.87
CA VAL A 53 8.14 -10.97 0.27
C VAL A 53 9.15 -10.20 -0.58
N LYS A 54 10.39 -10.05 -0.11
CA LYS A 54 11.45 -9.26 -0.78
C LYS A 54 11.73 -9.73 -2.20
N SER A 55 11.69 -11.04 -2.42
CA SER A 55 12.06 -11.66 -3.70
C SER A 55 11.25 -11.15 -4.89
N TRP A 56 9.97 -10.84 -4.68
CA TRP A 56 9.08 -10.31 -5.71
C TRP A 56 8.75 -8.84 -5.48
N LEU A 57 8.60 -8.37 -4.24
CA LEU A 57 8.18 -7.01 -3.97
C LEU A 57 9.23 -5.99 -4.38
N TYR A 58 10.52 -6.24 -4.09
CA TYR A 58 11.57 -5.24 -4.34
C TYR A 58 11.81 -4.98 -5.83
N PRO A 59 11.87 -6.00 -6.70
CA PRO A 59 11.92 -5.78 -8.16
C PRO A 59 10.74 -4.99 -8.71
N SER A 60 9.56 -5.10 -8.08
CA SER A 60 8.34 -4.39 -8.50
C SER A 60 8.26 -2.94 -7.99
N LEU A 61 9.23 -2.47 -7.20
CA LEU A 61 9.29 -1.09 -6.70
C LEU A 61 10.16 -0.22 -7.59
N LYS A 62 9.63 0.94 -7.97
CA LYS A 62 10.36 1.96 -8.72
C LYS A 62 10.39 3.26 -7.93
N PHE A 63 11.52 3.95 -7.98
CA PHE A 63 11.60 5.29 -7.42
C PHE A 63 10.87 6.27 -8.34
N ASN A 64 9.83 6.93 -7.82
CA ASN A 64 9.04 7.90 -8.59
C ASN A 64 8.78 9.15 -7.74
N THR A 65 9.15 10.31 -8.27
CA THR A 65 8.93 11.63 -7.65
C THR A 65 8.05 12.57 -8.48
N LEU A 66 7.36 12.06 -9.50
CA LEU A 66 6.48 12.86 -10.37
C LEU A 66 5.37 13.57 -9.58
N TRP A 67 4.98 13.02 -8.42
CA TRP A 67 4.02 13.61 -7.50
C TRP A 67 4.49 14.89 -6.80
N ARG A 68 5.79 15.21 -6.83
CA ARG A 68 6.33 16.39 -6.13
C ARG A 68 5.84 17.72 -6.70
N ASP A 69 5.43 17.71 -7.96
CA ASP A 69 4.91 18.90 -8.63
C ASP A 69 3.42 19.13 -8.33
N HIS A 70 2.77 18.21 -7.61
CA HIS A 70 1.40 18.38 -7.15
C HIS A 70 1.34 19.22 -5.86
N PRO A 71 0.28 20.04 -5.70
CA PRO A 71 0.08 20.81 -4.48
C PRO A 71 -0.10 19.88 -3.28
N GLU A 72 0.37 20.32 -2.11
CA GLU A 72 0.16 19.57 -0.88
C GLU A 72 -1.34 19.43 -0.60
N VAL A 73 -1.78 18.24 -0.19
CA VAL A 73 -3.19 17.98 0.15
C VAL A 73 -3.69 18.95 1.23
N SER A 74 -2.84 19.29 2.19
CA SER A 74 -3.08 20.29 3.24
C SER A 74 -3.36 21.70 2.68
N SER A 75 -2.75 22.05 1.54
CA SER A 75 -2.96 23.33 0.88
C SER A 75 -4.28 23.38 0.09
N ALA A 76 -4.71 22.24 -0.45
CA ALA A 76 -5.92 22.12 -1.25
C ALA A 76 -7.19 21.88 -0.42
N PHE A 77 -7.07 21.22 0.74
CA PHE A 77 -8.19 20.83 1.60
C PHE A 77 -7.96 21.27 3.04
N SER A 78 -8.84 22.14 3.53
CA SER A 78 -8.70 22.74 4.86
C SER A 78 -9.06 21.80 6.01
N THR A 79 -9.81 20.72 5.74
CA THR A 79 -10.26 19.77 6.77
C THR A 79 -10.16 18.32 6.28
N THR A 80 -9.97 17.39 7.21
CA THR A 80 -10.04 15.95 6.91
C THR A 80 -11.37 15.56 6.29
N GLY A 81 -12.47 16.19 6.72
CA GLY A 81 -13.80 15.97 6.14
C GLY A 81 -13.87 16.35 4.65
N SER A 82 -13.23 17.44 4.24
CA SER A 82 -13.16 17.83 2.83
C SER A 82 -12.35 16.86 1.97
N VAL A 83 -11.28 16.26 2.51
CA VAL A 83 -10.51 15.21 1.81
C VAL A 83 -11.38 13.96 1.61
N VAL A 84 -12.06 13.50 2.66
CA VAL A 84 -12.93 12.32 2.57
C VAL A 84 -14.09 12.56 1.61
N ALA A 85 -14.71 13.74 1.65
CA ALA A 85 -15.78 14.09 0.72
C ALA A 85 -15.31 14.05 -0.74
N ALA A 86 -14.15 14.62 -1.05
CA ALA A 86 -13.58 14.61 -2.39
C ALA A 86 -13.30 13.19 -2.90
N LEU A 87 -12.73 12.33 -2.06
CA LEU A 87 -12.47 10.91 -2.38
C LEU A 87 -13.77 10.10 -2.54
N SER A 88 -14.83 10.47 -1.84
CA SER A 88 -16.11 9.75 -1.86
C SER A 88 -17.06 10.20 -2.98
N SER A 89 -16.81 11.38 -3.56
CA SER A 89 -17.60 11.93 -4.66
C SER A 89 -17.05 11.59 -6.05
N TYR A 90 -15.99 10.79 -6.12
CA TYR A 90 -15.44 10.32 -7.39
C TYR A 90 -16.43 9.33 -8.04
N ASN A 91 -17.03 9.75 -9.15
CA ASN A 91 -17.77 8.86 -10.05
C ASN A 91 -16.80 8.47 -11.19
N ASP A 92 -16.74 7.17 -11.50
CA ASP A 92 -16.00 6.63 -12.65
C ASP A 92 -16.43 7.27 -13.99
#